data_AF-A0A7W5KCJ2-F1
#
_entry.id   AF-A0A7W5KCJ2-F1
#
_cell.length_a   1.000
_cell.length_b   1.000
_cell.length_c   1.000
_cell.angle_alpha   90.00
_cell.angle_beta   90.00
_cell.angle_gamma   90.00
#
_symmetry.space_group_name_H-M   'P 1'
#
loop_
_entity.id
_entity.type
_entity.pdbx_description
1 polymer ?
#
loop_
_entity_poly.entity_id
_entity_poly.type
_entity_poly.pdbx_seq_one_letter_code
_entity_poly.pdbx_strand_id
1 'polypeptide(L)' 'MVVIGPIRVGEGAVIGAGSAVLRDAPPGAVVAQSRAHP' A
#
# COMPACT_ATOMS: atom_id res chain seq x y z
N MET A 1 -2.42 2.66 8.70
CA MET A 1 -1.99 2.84 7.29
C MET A 1 -1.55 4.28 7.16
N VAL A 2 -0.39 4.53 6.54
CA VAL A 2 0.08 5.89 6.24
C VAL A 2 0.42 5.96 4.76
N VAL A 3 -0.05 7.02 4.10
CA VAL A 3 0.24 7.32 2.68
C VAL A 3 1.06 8.61 2.65
N ILE A 4 2.21 8.58 1.98
CA ILE A 4 3.18 9.70 2.00
C ILE A 4 3.46 10.18 0.57
N GLY A 5 3.20 11.48 0.33
CA GLY A 5 3.48 12.19 -0.91
C GLY A 5 2.29 12.26 -1.89
N PRO A 6 2.47 12.94 -3.03
CA PRO A 6 1.54 12.81 -4.15
C PRO A 6 1.74 11.44 -4.81
N ILE A 7 0.87 10.49 -4.48
CA ILE A 7 0.88 9.15 -5.08
C ILE A 7 -0.49 8.80 -5.65
N ARG A 8 -0.49 7.86 -6.59
CA ARG A 8 -1.69 7.30 -7.20
C ARG A 8 -1.97 5.93 -6.60
N VAL A 9 -3.22 5.74 -6.15
CA VAL A 9 -3.75 4.43 -5.79
C VAL A 9 -4.73 4.03 -6.88
N GLY A 10 -4.35 3.02 -7.64
CA GLY A 10 -5.16 2.50 -8.73
C GLY A 10 -6.46 1.87 -8.22
N GLU A 11 -7.48 1.87 -9.08
CA GLU A 11 -8.76 1.25 -8.79
C GLU A 11 -8.59 -0.22 -8.38
N GLY A 12 -9.30 -0.64 -7.34
CA GLY A 12 -9.25 -2.01 -6.82
C GLY A 12 -7.93 -2.39 -6.12
N ALA A 13 -6.99 -1.47 -5.93
CA ALA A 13 -5.78 -1.75 -5.14
C ALA A 13 -6.13 -1.99 -3.66
N VAL A 14 -5.47 -2.98 -3.05
CA VAL A 14 -5.63 -3.33 -1.63
C VAL A 14 -4.35 -2.94 -0.88
N ILE A 15 -4.50 -2.09 0.13
CA ILE A 15 -3.39 -1.72 1.02
C ILE A 15 -3.57 -2.45 2.35
N GLY A 16 -2.59 -3.30 2.68
CA GLY A 16 -2.56 -4.05 3.93
C GLY A 16 -2.51 -3.14 5.15
N ALA A 17 -3.18 -3.55 6.22
CA ALA A 17 -3.18 -2.82 7.48
C ALA A 17 -1.75 -2.61 8.00
N GLY A 18 -1.51 -1.43 8.56
CA GLY A 18 -0.21 -1.01 9.09
C GLY A 18 0.87 -0.71 8.03
N SER A 19 0.60 -0.84 6.73
CA SER A 19 1.53 -0.45 5.69
C SER A 19 1.81 1.06 5.69
N ALA A 20 3.05 1.43 5.37
CA ALA A 20 3.44 2.77 4.95
C ALA A 20 3.69 2.75 3.43
N VAL A 21 2.92 3.53 2.68
CA VAL A 21 2.96 3.54 1.21
C VAL A 21 3.66 4.81 0.73
N LEU A 22 4.77 4.64 0.01
CA LEU A 22 5.64 5.73 -0.45
C LEU A 22 5.73 5.82 -1.99
N ARG A 23 5.02 4.95 -2.72
CA ARG A 23 5.06 4.81 -4.18
C ARG A 23 3.67 4.49 -4.70
N ASP A 24 3.43 4.78 -5.97
CA ASP A 24 2.17 4.46 -6.64
C ASP A 24 1.82 2.97 -6.50
N ALA A 25 0.54 2.71 -6.22
CA ALA A 25 -0.04 1.38 -6.24
C ALA A 25 -0.81 1.21 -7.57
N PRO A 26 -0.37 0.32 -8.49
CA PRO A 26 -1.10 0.05 -9.72
C PRO A 26 -2.54 -0.48 -9.46
N PRO A 27 -3.46 -0.35 -10.43
CA PRO A 27 -4.78 -0.97 -10.33
C PRO A 27 -4.72 -2.46 -10.02
N GLY A 28 -5.57 -2.92 -9.09
CA GLY A 28 -5.62 -4.32 -8.64
C GLY A 28 -4.40 -4.83 -7.84
N ALA A 29 -3.41 -3.97 -7.54
CA ALA A 29 -2.24 -4.39 -6.79
C ALA A 29 -2.55 -4.66 -5.31
N VAL A 30 -1.78 -5.55 -4.68
CA VAL A 30 -1.77 -5.75 -3.23
C VAL A 30 -0.46 -5.21 -2.66
N VAL A 31 -0.55 -4.21 -1.78
CA VAL A 31 0.60 -3.61 -1.10
C VAL A 31 0.57 -4.00 0.37
N ALA A 32 1.51 -4.83 0.80
CA ALA A 32 1.62 -5.28 2.18
C ALA A 32 3.02 -4.98 2.74
N GLN A 33 3.07 -4.79 4.05
CA GLN A 33 4.33 -4.82 4.79
C GLN A 33 4.85 -6.26 4.88
N SER A 34 6.16 -6.47 4.70
CA SER A 34 6.78 -7.81 4.74
C SER A 34 7.16 -8.27 6.16
N ARG A 35 6.73 -7.53 7.19
CA ARG A 35 7.02 -7.88 8.58
C ARG A 35 6.05 -8.96 9.04
N ALA A 36 6.57 -10.14 9.31
CA ALA A 36 5.88 -11.15 10.10
C ALA A 36 5.93 -10.76 11.59
N HIS A 37 4.82 -10.92 12.29
CA HIS A 37 4.78 -10.94 13.76
C HIS A 37 4.92 -12.41 14.20
N PRO A 38 5.66 -12.72 15.28
CA PRO A 38 5.67 -14.07 15.85
C PRO A 38 4.29 -14.52 16.34
#